data_AF-A0A822GB72-F1
#
_entry.id   AF-A0A822GB72-F1
#
_cell.length_a   1.000
_cell.length_b   1.000
_cell.length_c   1.000
_cell.angle_alpha   90.00
_cell.angle_beta   90.00
_cell.angle_gamma   90.00
#
_symmetry.space_group_name_H-M   'P 1'
#
loop_
_entity.id
_entity.type
_entity.pdbx_description
1 polymer ?
#
loop_
_entity_poly.entity_id
_entity_poly.type
_entity_poly.pdbx_seq_one_letter_code
_entity_poly.pdbx_strand_id
1 'polypeptide(L)'
;MEILQKPKETYYLMSLKQFQEQYTSIEFNIYSFLNDIFNKNTSNSIIFNENDKIIVLSYDLMLKISKILTNYLLTPNKSHIIIDYLLFSFVFDKISYLSSIFEKIQLPLKKELFGIDTIVERWEYCVKQTDYAFGYSL
;
A
#
# COMPACT_ATOMS: atom_id res chain seq x y z
N MET A 1 2.18 0.77 -16.60
CA MET A 1 1.72 2.14 -16.23
C MET A 1 0.63 2.63 -17.19
N GLU A 2 -0.27 1.74 -17.64
CA GLU A 2 -1.35 2.08 -18.60
C GLU A 2 -2.73 2.22 -17.95
N ILE A 3 -2.90 1.78 -16.69
CA ILE A 3 -4.21 1.77 -16.01
C ILE A 3 -4.66 3.19 -15.62
N LEU A 4 -3.73 4.14 -15.46
CA LEU A 4 -4.05 5.55 -15.19
C LEU A 4 -4.54 6.34 -16.42
N GLN A 5 -4.58 5.73 -17.61
CA GLN A 5 -4.91 6.44 -18.85
C GLN A 5 -6.40 6.45 -19.21
N LYS A 6 -7.25 5.75 -18.45
CA LYS A 6 -8.70 5.68 -18.71
C LYS A 6 -9.51 6.26 -17.54
N PRO A 7 -9.71 7.59 -17.50
CA PRO A 7 -10.35 8.27 -16.38
C PRO A 7 -11.79 7.77 -16.09
N LYS A 8 -12.49 7.27 -17.11
CA LYS A 8 -13.83 6.68 -16.94
C LYS A 8 -13.82 5.32 -16.23
N GLU A 9 -12.71 4.59 -16.31
CA GLU A 9 -12.53 3.28 -15.67
C GLU A 9 -11.87 3.40 -14.28
N THR A 10 -11.36 4.59 -13.89
CA THR A 10 -10.68 4.81 -12.61
C THR A 10 -11.41 5.77 -11.67
N TYR A 11 -12.57 6.28 -12.06
CA TYR A 11 -13.35 7.23 -11.28
C TYR A 11 -14.66 6.59 -10.80
N TYR A 12 -14.57 5.80 -9.72
CA TYR A 12 -15.76 5.28 -9.04
C TYR A 12 -16.01 6.05 -7.76
N LEU A 13 -16.94 6.99 -7.82
CA LEU A 13 -17.38 7.77 -6.66
C LEU A 13 -18.38 6.96 -5.82
N MET A 14 -18.09 6.75 -4.54
CA MET A 14 -18.99 6.07 -3.60
C MET A 14 -18.89 6.67 -2.20
N SER A 15 -19.87 6.39 -1.34
CA SER A 15 -19.78 6.77 0.08
C SER A 15 -18.87 5.82 0.86
N LEU A 16 -18.31 6.28 1.98
CA LEU A 16 -17.56 5.44 2.90
C LEU A 16 -18.41 4.27 3.41
N LYS A 17 -19.72 4.46 3.56
CA LYS A 17 -20.64 3.37 3.88
C LYS A 17 -20.65 2.25 2.85
N GLN A 18 -20.83 2.59 1.58
CA GLN A 18 -20.81 1.63 0.47
C GLN A 18 -19.45 0.93 0.34
N PHE A 19 -18.37 1.61 0.75
CA PHE A 19 -17.04 1.02 0.78
C PHE A 19 -16.87 0.07 1.97
N GLN A 20 -17.30 0.46 3.18
CA GLN A 20 -17.25 -0.35 4.38
C GLN A 20 -17.99 -1.68 4.23
N GLU A 21 -19.15 -1.67 3.55
CA GLU A 21 -19.97 -2.86 3.31
C GLU A 21 -19.17 -4.02 2.68
N GLN A 22 -18.16 -3.71 1.86
CA GLN A 22 -17.31 -4.69 1.18
C GLN A 22 -16.36 -5.44 2.13
N TYR A 23 -16.06 -4.88 3.30
CA TYR A 23 -15.09 -5.41 4.26
C TYR A 23 -15.74 -5.90 5.57
N THR A 24 -17.07 -5.84 5.67
CA THR A 24 -17.84 -6.25 6.86
C THR A 24 -17.50 -7.68 7.31
N SER A 25 -17.23 -8.59 6.36
CA SER A 25 -16.95 -9.99 6.65
C SER A 25 -15.70 -10.22 7.50
N ILE A 26 -14.71 -9.33 7.44
CA ILE A 26 -13.44 -9.45 8.17
C ILE A 26 -13.36 -8.50 9.37
N GLU A 27 -14.49 -7.90 9.77
CA GLU A 27 -14.59 -6.93 10.89
C GLU A 27 -13.63 -5.73 10.76
N PHE A 28 -13.15 -5.45 9.54
CA PHE A 28 -12.22 -4.34 9.30
C PHE A 28 -12.99 -3.03 9.25
N ASN A 29 -12.73 -2.14 10.21
CA ASN A 29 -13.39 -0.84 10.32
C ASN A 29 -12.59 0.25 9.60
N ILE A 30 -13.03 0.62 8.40
CA ILE A 30 -12.39 1.65 7.58
C ILE A 30 -12.48 3.03 8.24
N TYR A 31 -13.56 3.34 8.95
CA TYR A 31 -13.70 4.62 9.65
C TYR A 31 -12.64 4.78 10.74
N SER A 32 -12.46 3.75 11.58
CA SER A 32 -11.41 3.75 12.60
C SER A 32 -10.04 3.89 11.95
N PHE A 33 -9.77 3.09 10.92
CA PHE A 33 -8.49 3.12 10.22
C PHE A 33 -8.17 4.51 9.63
N LEU A 34 -9.13 5.16 8.98
CA LEU A 34 -8.94 6.51 8.44
C LEU A 34 -8.76 7.53 9.57
N ASN A 35 -9.58 7.48 10.61
CA ASN A 35 -9.45 8.37 11.76
C ASN A 35 -8.07 8.22 12.42
N ASP A 36 -7.56 6.99 12.58
CA ASP A 36 -6.26 6.71 13.18
C ASP A 36 -5.10 7.23 12.31
N ILE A 37 -5.21 7.11 10.99
CA ILE A 37 -4.18 7.60 10.05
C ILE A 37 -4.14 9.12 10.02
N PHE A 38 -5.29 9.77 9.91
CA PHE A 38 -5.37 11.21 9.67
C PHE A 38 -5.33 12.06 10.96
N ASN A 39 -5.69 11.50 12.12
CA ASN A 39 -5.74 12.23 13.40
C ASN A 39 -4.58 11.91 14.34
N LYS A 40 -3.50 11.33 13.81
CA LYS A 40 -2.37 10.88 14.62
C LYS A 40 -1.71 11.98 15.45
N ASN A 41 -1.78 13.26 15.05
CA ASN A 41 -1.12 14.39 15.72
C ASN A 41 -1.84 15.74 15.49
N THR A 42 -3.11 15.91 15.85
CA THR A 42 -3.79 17.22 15.66
C THR A 42 -4.75 17.63 16.76
N SER A 43 -4.70 18.93 17.08
CA SER A 43 -5.71 19.72 17.81
C SER A 43 -6.98 19.98 16.97
N ASN A 44 -6.91 19.76 15.65
CA ASN A 44 -8.02 19.80 14.70
C ASN A 44 -8.17 18.41 14.07
N SER A 45 -9.05 17.59 14.64
CA SER A 45 -9.32 16.26 14.12
C SER A 45 -10.26 16.32 12.90
N ILE A 46 -9.93 15.56 11.86
CA ILE A 46 -10.80 15.28 10.73
C ILE A 46 -11.65 14.07 11.14
N ILE A 47 -12.97 14.27 11.23
CA ILE A 47 -13.89 13.19 11.60
C ILE A 47 -14.51 12.65 10.31
N PHE A 48 -14.15 11.41 9.96
CA PHE A 48 -14.76 10.71 8.84
C PHE A 48 -16.10 10.08 9.27
N ASN A 49 -17.14 10.26 8.44
CA ASN A 49 -18.49 9.77 8.66
C ASN A 49 -19.00 8.93 7.47
N GLU A 50 -20.13 8.25 7.64
CA GLU A 50 -20.73 7.35 6.63
C GLU A 50 -21.04 8.02 5.27
N ASN A 51 -21.31 9.32 5.28
CA ASN A 51 -21.73 10.08 4.10
C ASN A 51 -20.56 10.67 3.31
N ASP A 52 -19.34 10.61 3.86
CA ASP A 52 -18.17 11.12 3.17
C ASP A 52 -17.91 10.32 1.90
N LYS A 53 -17.54 11.03 0.83
CA LYS A 53 -17.36 10.46 -0.50
C LYS A 53 -15.88 10.17 -0.74
N ILE A 54 -15.63 8.99 -1.31
CA ILE A 54 -14.30 8.56 -1.75
C ILE A 54 -14.32 8.22 -3.23
N ILE A 55 -13.16 8.32 -3.86
CA ILE A 55 -12.93 7.88 -5.23
C ILE A 55 -12.15 6.57 -5.17
N VAL A 56 -12.76 5.48 -5.63
CA VAL A 56 -12.12 4.18 -5.74
C VAL A 56 -11.53 4.03 -7.13
N LEU A 57 -10.20 3.90 -7.21
CA LEU A 57 -9.47 3.85 -8.49
C LEU A 57 -9.68 2.55 -9.27
N SER A 58 -10.02 1.45 -8.60
CA SER A 58 -10.34 0.18 -9.23
C SER A 58 -11.31 -0.59 -8.36
N TYR A 59 -12.60 -0.49 -8.69
CA TYR A 59 -13.66 -1.12 -7.91
C TYR A 59 -13.60 -2.65 -7.96
N ASP A 60 -13.42 -3.22 -9.16
CA ASP A 60 -13.36 -4.68 -9.35
C ASP A 60 -12.18 -5.31 -8.58
N LEU A 61 -11.04 -4.63 -8.53
CA LEU A 61 -9.89 -5.07 -7.74
C LEU A 61 -10.23 -5.09 -6.24
N MET A 62 -10.89 -4.05 -5.72
CA MET A 62 -11.26 -4.00 -4.30
C MET A 62 -12.24 -5.12 -3.91
N LEU A 63 -13.22 -5.43 -4.77
CA LEU A 63 -14.12 -6.57 -4.56
C LEU A 63 -13.39 -7.92 -4.56
N LYS A 64 -12.40 -8.10 -5.44
CA LYS A 64 -11.60 -9.33 -5.47
C LYS A 64 -10.71 -9.44 -4.23
N ILE A 65 -10.10 -8.33 -3.81
CA ILE A 65 -9.28 -8.28 -2.60
C ILE A 65 -10.13 -8.60 -1.37
N SER A 66 -11.31 -8.01 -1.21
CA SER A 66 -12.16 -8.28 -0.05
C SER A 66 -12.53 -9.76 0.05
N LYS A 67 -12.82 -10.42 -1.08
CA LYS A 67 -13.06 -11.87 -1.15
C LYS A 67 -11.82 -12.68 -0.77
N ILE A 68 -10.64 -12.32 -1.28
CA ILE A 68 -9.38 -12.98 -0.93
C ILE A 68 -9.10 -12.84 0.56
N LEU A 69 -9.19 -11.62 1.11
CA LEU A 69 -8.97 -11.36 2.52
C LEU A 69 -9.94 -12.15 3.39
N THR A 70 -11.23 -12.16 3.04
CA THR A 70 -12.24 -12.96 3.74
C THR A 70 -11.88 -14.45 3.73
N ASN A 71 -11.52 -15.00 2.56
CA ASN A 71 -11.18 -16.40 2.42
C ASN A 71 -9.93 -16.80 3.20
N TYR A 72 -8.90 -15.95 3.24
CA TYR A 72 -7.63 -16.31 3.87
C TYR A 72 -7.59 -15.96 5.36
N LEU A 73 -8.14 -14.81 5.78
CA LEU A 73 -8.12 -14.39 7.18
C LEU A 73 -9.09 -15.19 8.05
N LEU A 74 -10.27 -15.57 7.53
CA LEU A 74 -11.26 -16.32 8.29
C LEU A 74 -11.06 -17.84 8.22
N THR A 75 -10.17 -18.34 7.35
CA THR A 75 -9.86 -19.78 7.28
C THR A 75 -8.75 -20.13 8.26
N PRO A 76 -8.99 -21.03 9.24
CA PRO A 76 -7.94 -21.55 10.11
C PRO A 76 -6.77 -22.09 9.28
N ASN A 77 -5.55 -21.78 9.69
CA ASN A 77 -4.29 -22.14 9.01
C ASN A 77 -3.98 -21.40 7.71
N LYS A 78 -4.80 -20.46 7.21
CA LYS A 78 -4.46 -19.66 6.00
C LYS A 78 -4.15 -18.19 6.29
N SER A 79 -4.49 -17.69 7.47
CA SER A 79 -4.28 -16.29 7.85
C SER A 79 -2.81 -15.87 7.77
N HIS A 80 -1.89 -16.78 8.11
CA HIS A 80 -0.45 -16.54 8.02
C HIS A 80 0.00 -16.13 6.61
N ILE A 81 -0.65 -16.60 5.54
CA ILE A 81 -0.26 -16.27 4.16
C ILE A 81 -0.40 -14.77 3.89
N ILE A 82 -1.50 -14.15 4.36
CA ILE A 82 -1.71 -12.71 4.20
C ILE A 82 -0.75 -11.93 5.09
N ILE A 83 -0.55 -12.39 6.33
CA ILE A 83 0.34 -11.74 7.30
C ILE A 83 1.79 -11.78 6.81
N ASP A 84 2.27 -12.94 6.36
CA ASP A 84 3.61 -13.15 5.84
C ASP A 84 3.82 -12.34 4.55
N TYR A 85 2.82 -12.26 3.68
CA TYR A 85 2.87 -11.40 2.49
C TYR A 85 3.00 -9.92 2.86
N LEU A 86 2.20 -9.43 3.81
CA LEU A 86 2.26 -8.04 4.26
C LEU A 86 3.60 -7.73 4.93
N LEU A 87 4.10 -8.65 5.77
CA LEU A 87 5.40 -8.52 6.42
C LEU A 87 6.54 -8.52 5.40
N PHE A 88 6.51 -9.46 4.45
CA PHE A 88 7.48 -9.51 3.36
C PHE A 88 7.47 -8.22 2.55
N SER A 89 6.29 -7.73 2.15
CA SER A 89 6.16 -6.48 1.40
C SER A 89 6.78 -5.29 2.15
N PHE A 90 6.48 -5.18 3.44
CA PHE A 90 7.06 -4.14 4.30
C PHE A 90 8.58 -4.25 4.42
N VAL A 91 9.11 -5.44 4.69
CA VAL A 91 10.56 -5.67 4.83
C VAL A 91 11.28 -5.42 3.51
N PHE A 92 10.69 -5.90 2.40
CA PHE A 92 11.25 -5.74 1.06
C PHE A 92 11.38 -4.27 0.67
N ASP A 93 10.35 -3.45 0.94
CA ASP A 93 10.38 -2.00 0.69
C ASP A 93 11.41 -1.26 1.56
N LYS A 94 11.77 -1.81 2.72
CA LYS A 94 12.74 -1.19 3.64
C LYS A 94 14.17 -1.69 3.46
N ILE A 95 14.38 -2.74 2.69
CA ILE A 95 15.66 -3.45 2.64
C ILE A 95 16.82 -2.57 2.13
N SER A 96 16.54 -1.60 1.25
CA SER A 96 17.55 -0.66 0.70
C SER A 96 18.06 0.37 1.71
N TYR A 97 17.34 0.57 2.83
CA TYR A 97 17.76 1.46 3.91
C TYR A 97 18.58 0.74 4.98
N LEU A 98 18.70 -0.59 4.91
CA LEU A 98 19.46 -1.40 5.85
C LEU A 98 20.93 -1.50 5.44
N SER A 99 21.71 -2.31 6.16
CA SER A 99 23.11 -2.55 5.85
C SER A 99 23.30 -3.21 4.48
N SER A 100 24.50 -3.08 3.92
CA SER A 100 24.86 -3.60 2.60
C SER A 100 24.64 -5.12 2.45
N ILE A 101 24.60 -5.86 3.55
CA ILE A 101 24.28 -7.30 3.56
C ILE A 101 22.83 -7.50 3.09
N PHE A 102 21.89 -6.78 3.67
CA PHE A 102 20.48 -6.87 3.30
C PHE A 102 20.22 -6.35 1.89
N GLU A 103 20.90 -5.28 1.50
CA GLU A 103 20.81 -4.73 0.15
C GLU A 103 21.28 -5.73 -0.93
N LYS A 104 22.26 -6.59 -0.63
CA LYS A 104 22.72 -7.64 -1.55
C LYS A 104 21.74 -8.79 -1.68
N ILE A 105 20.94 -9.09 -0.65
CA ILE A 105 19.98 -10.20 -0.65
C ILE A 105 18.89 -10.02 -1.72
N GLN A 106 18.51 -8.78 -2.04
CA GLN A 106 17.52 -8.49 -3.10
C GLN A 106 18.09 -8.55 -4.53
N LEU A 107 19.42 -8.65 -4.71
CA LEU A 107 20.03 -8.61 -6.04
C LEU A 107 19.53 -9.72 -6.99
N PRO A 108 19.42 -11.00 -6.57
CA PRO A 108 18.93 -12.04 -7.47
C PRO A 108 17.52 -11.73 -7.99
N LEU A 109 16.63 -11.28 -7.12
CA LEU A 109 15.26 -10.92 -7.51
C LEU A 109 15.25 -9.69 -8.43
N LYS A 110 16.05 -8.66 -8.14
CA LYS A 110 16.16 -7.47 -8.99
C LYS A 110 16.77 -7.78 -10.36
N LYS A 111 17.71 -8.71 -10.42
CA LYS A 111 18.29 -9.19 -11.67
C LYS A 111 17.24 -9.86 -12.54
N GLU A 112 16.42 -10.75 -11.97
CA GLU A 112 15.36 -11.43 -12.72
C GLU A 112 14.22 -10.48 -13.15
N LEU A 113 13.81 -9.55 -12.28
CA LEU A 113 12.68 -8.66 -12.57
C LEU A 113 13.04 -7.47 -13.48
N PHE A 114 14.24 -6.91 -13.33
CA PHE A 114 14.63 -5.64 -13.94
C PHE A 114 15.94 -5.72 -14.75
N GLY A 115 16.62 -6.87 -14.79
CA GLY A 115 17.91 -7.02 -15.45
C GLY A 115 19.05 -6.28 -14.76
N ILE A 116 18.91 -5.96 -13.47
CA ILE A 116 19.91 -5.19 -12.71
C ILE A 116 20.96 -6.13 -12.12
N ASP A 117 22.20 -6.02 -12.61
CA ASP A 117 23.32 -6.86 -12.15
C ASP A 117 24.12 -6.26 -10.99
N THR A 118 24.02 -4.95 -10.76
CA THR A 118 24.81 -4.22 -9.77
C THR A 118 23.95 -3.35 -8.87
N ILE A 119 24.40 -3.17 -7.63
CA ILE A 119 23.80 -2.19 -6.71
C ILE A 119 24.17 -0.79 -7.22
N VAL A 120 23.20 0.12 -7.23
CA VAL A 120 23.39 1.54 -7.56
C VAL A 120 24.42 2.15 -6.61
N GLU A 121 25.30 3.02 -7.10
CA GLU A 121 26.28 3.67 -6.24
C GLU A 121 25.59 4.49 -5.13
N ARG A 122 26.16 4.47 -3.93
CA ARG A 122 25.48 5.00 -2.74
C ARG A 122 25.16 6.50 -2.87
N TRP A 123 26.04 7.27 -3.52
CA TRP A 123 25.79 8.71 -3.72
C TRP A 123 24.59 8.94 -4.67
N GLU A 124 24.46 8.15 -5.73
CA GLU A 124 23.36 8.26 -6.69
C GLU A 124 22.03 7.90 -6.00
N TYR A 125 22.05 6.84 -5.18
CA TYR A 125 20.90 6.50 -4.34
C TYR A 125 20.52 7.66 -3.41
N CYS A 126 21.49 8.25 -2.70
CA CYS A 126 21.23 9.37 -1.80
C CYS A 126 20.64 10.58 -2.53
N VAL A 127 21.20 10.96 -3.68
CA VAL A 127 20.67 12.06 -4.50
C VAL A 127 19.22 11.82 -4.88
N LYS A 128 18.88 10.61 -5.37
CA LYS A 128 17.50 10.23 -5.71
C LYS A 128 16.55 10.29 -4.52
N GLN A 129 17.01 9.84 -3.34
CA GLN A 129 16.19 9.88 -2.12
C GLN A 129 15.97 11.31 -1.62
N THR A 130 17.00 12.16 -1.69
CA THR A 130 16.88 13.57 -1.31
C THR A 130 15.98 14.32 -2.28
N ASP A 131 16.11 14.09 -3.58
CA ASP A 131 15.21 14.65 -4.60
C ASP A 131 13.75 14.18 -4.41
N TYR A 132 13.53 12.89 -4.11
CA TYR A 132 12.20 12.39 -3.82
C TYR A 132 11.55 13.02 -2.59
N ALA A 133 12.32 13.26 -1.52
CA ALA A 133 11.81 13.80 -0.26
C ALA A 133 11.74 15.34 -0.22
N PHE A 134 12.70 16.01 -0.87
CA PHE A 134 12.95 17.45 -0.77
C PHE A 134 13.16 18.12 -2.13
N GLY A 135 12.75 17.51 -3.25
CA GLY A 135 13.04 18.01 -4.60
C GLY A 135 12.55 19.42 -4.88
N TYR A 136 11.50 19.90 -4.21
CA TYR A 136 11.05 21.30 -4.34
C TYR A 136 12.00 22.32 -3.67
N SER A 137 12.90 21.85 -2.80
CA SER A 137 13.86 22.68 -2.06
C SER A 137 15.28 22.61 -2.62
N LEU A 138 15.54 21.70 -3.57
CA LEU A 138 16.83 21.50 -4.25
C LEU A 138 16.90 22.33 -5.53
#